data_AF-B4VMY7-F1
#
_entry.id   AF-B4VMY7-F1
#
_cell.length_a   1.000
_cell.length_b   1.000
_cell.length_c   1.000
_cell.angle_alpha   90.00
_cell.angle_beta   90.00
_cell.angle_gamma   90.00
#
_symmetry.space_group_name_H-M   'P 1'
#
loop_
_entity.id
_entity.type
_entity.pdbx_description
1 polymer ?
#
loop_
_entity_poly.entity_id
_entity_poly.type
_entity_poly.pdbx_seq_one_letter_code
_entity_poly.pdbx_strand_id
1 'polypeptide(L)' 'MTDMKTAARVIHSDPDILGGTPVFVGTRVPFETLLDYLEAGDPLDEFLDHFPSVRREQAIAALELAKEMLIAYANPA' A
#
# COMPACT_ATOMS: atom_id res chain seq x y z
N MET A 1 -1.94 15.27 15.06
CA MET A 1 -3.20 15.16 14.29
C MET A 1 -2.83 15.42 12.84
N THR A 2 -2.35 14.37 12.16
CA THR A 2 -1.93 14.49 10.76
C THR A 2 -3.20 14.67 9.93
N ASP A 3 -3.29 15.79 9.22
CA ASP A 3 -4.43 16.10 8.39
C ASP A 3 -4.63 15.02 7.31
N MET A 4 -5.71 14.24 7.46
CA MET A 4 -6.19 13.22 6.51
C MET A 4 -6.50 13.78 5.11
N LYS A 5 -6.33 15.09 4.89
CA LYS A 5 -6.60 15.80 3.64
C LYS A 5 -5.44 15.83 2.64
N THR A 6 -4.23 15.39 3.00
CA THR A 6 -3.09 15.43 2.06
C THR A 6 -2.16 14.20 2.15
N ALA A 7 -2.68 13.04 2.56
CA ALA A 7 -1.99 11.80 2.19
C ALA A 7 -2.16 11.66 0.67
N ALA A 8 -1.08 11.80 -0.09
CA ALA A 8 -1.10 11.51 -1.51
C ALA A 8 -1.73 10.12 -1.70
N ARG A 9 -2.72 9.98 -2.58
CA ARG A 9 -3.35 8.68 -2.84
C ARG A 9 -2.28 7.73 -3.38
N VAL A 10 -1.74 6.86 -2.53
CA VAL A 10 -0.62 5.96 -2.88
C VAL A 10 -1.09 4.64 -3.49
N ILE A 11 -2.34 4.25 -3.20
CA ILE A 11 -3.03 3.10 -3.79
C ILE A 11 -4.25 3.60 -4.58
N HIS A 12 -4.47 3.06 -5.78
CA HIS A 12 -5.70 3.25 -6.53
C HIS A 12 -6.24 1.93 -7.09
N SER A 13 -7.50 1.97 -7.50
CA SER A 13 -8.20 0.88 -8.17
C SER A 13 -8.89 1.49 -9.38
N ASP A 14 -8.57 0.97 -10.55
CA ASP A 14 -9.11 1.39 -11.84
C ASP A 14 -9.40 0.13 -12.67
N PRO A 15 -10.63 -0.10 -13.16
CA PRO A 15 -10.95 -1.27 -13.98
C PRO A 15 -10.02 -1.46 -15.18
N ASP A 16 -9.48 -0.39 -15.74
CA ASP A 16 -8.56 -0.42 -16.88
C ASP A 16 -7.13 -0.81 -16.47
N ILE A 17 -6.84 -0.84 -15.17
CA ILE A 17 -5.54 -1.20 -14.59
C ILE A 17 -5.68 -2.51 -13.81
N LEU A 18 -5.12 -3.59 -14.38
CA LEU A 18 -5.10 -4.92 -13.75
C LEU A 18 -6.50 -5.37 -13.29
N GLY A 19 -7.55 -5.03 -14.05
CA GLY A 19 -8.92 -5.43 -13.74
C GLY A 19 -9.49 -4.82 -12.45
N GLY A 20 -8.94 -3.70 -11.97
CA GLY A 20 -9.38 -3.05 -10.73
C GLY A 20 -8.71 -3.61 -9.47
N THR A 21 -7.72 -4.49 -9.58
CA THR A 21 -6.89 -4.85 -8.43
C THR A 21 -6.26 -3.57 -7.83
N PRO A 22 -6.29 -3.37 -6.50
CA PRO A 22 -5.63 -2.22 -5.89
C PRO A 22 -4.11 -2.26 -6.10
N VAL A 23 -3.58 -1.25 -6.78
CA VAL A 23 -2.15 -1.13 -7.11
C VAL A 23 -1.55 0.16 -6.59
N PHE A 24 -0.22 0.16 -6.42
CA PHE A 24 0.54 1.39 -6.18
C PHE A 24 0.38 2.34 -7.36
N VAL A 25 -0.03 3.59 -7.09
CA VAL A 25 -0.19 4.64 -8.11
C VAL A 25 1.07 4.80 -8.94
N GLY A 26 0.90 4.83 -10.27
CA GLY A 26 2.00 4.90 -11.23
C GLY A 26 2.63 3.55 -11.56
N THR A 27 2.10 2.46 -11.03
CA THR A 27 2.60 1.10 -11.26
C THR A 27 1.46 0.14 -11.59
N ARG A 28 1.80 -1.12 -11.91
CA ARG A 28 0.86 -2.25 -11.94
C ARG A 28 1.10 -3.24 -10.79
N VAL A 29 1.83 -2.81 -9.76
CA VAL A 29 2.22 -3.67 -8.63
C VAL A 29 1.09 -3.68 -7.60
N PRO A 30 0.47 -4.84 -7.32
CA PRO A 30 -0.59 -4.94 -6.32
C PRO A 30 -0.10 -4.57 -4.92
N PHE A 31 -0.96 -3.93 -4.14
CA PHE A 31 -0.69 -3.75 -2.71
C PHE A 31 -0.63 -5.10 -1.98
N GLU A 32 -1.46 -6.05 -2.40
CA GLU A 32 -1.46 -7.43 -1.87
C GLU A 32 -0.10 -8.09 -1.97
N THR A 33 0.64 -7.89 -3.07
CA THR A 33 2.00 -8.42 -3.23
C THR A 33 2.97 -7.90 -2.17
N LEU A 34 2.83 -6.65 -1.69
CA LEU A 34 3.64 -6.18 -0.56
C LEU A 34 3.29 -6.96 0.72
N LEU A 35 2.00 -7.22 0.96
CA LEU A 35 1.58 -7.97 2.14
C LEU A 35 2.09 -9.42 2.08
N ASP A 36 2.03 -10.07 0.92
CA ASP A 36 2.53 -11.43 0.72
C ASP A 36 4.01 -11.56 1.11
N TYR A 37 4.86 -10.60 0.72
CA TYR A 37 6.28 -10.57 1.11
C TYR A 37 6.44 -10.46 2.63
N LEU A 38 5.71 -9.53 3.25
CA LEU A 38 5.79 -9.32 4.70
C LEU A 38 5.26 -10.54 5.48
N GLU A 39 4.23 -11.22 4.97
CA GLU A 39 3.68 -12.45 5.55
C GLU A 39 4.63 -13.64 5.38
N ALA A 40 5.41 -13.69 4.30
CA ALA A 40 6.48 -14.66 4.11
C ALA A 40 7.70 -14.41 5.02
N GLY A 41 7.77 -13.24 5.66
CA GLY A 41 8.86 -12.82 6.53
C GLY A 41 9.97 -12.06 5.79
N ASP A 42 9.76 -11.71 4.53
CA ASP A 42 10.72 -10.97 3.73
C ASP A 42 10.73 -9.48 4.15
N PRO A 43 11.91 -8.84 4.19
CA PRO A 43 12.00 -7.43 4.54
C PRO A 43 11.41 -6.55 3.43
N LEU A 44 10.95 -5.35 3.80
CA LEU A 44 10.48 -4.35 2.82
C LEU A 44 11.53 -4.05 1.74
N ASP A 45 12.82 -4.10 2.08
CA ASP A 45 13.90 -3.84 1.14
C ASP A 45 13.93 -4.87 0.00
N GLU A 46 13.64 -6.14 0.29
CA GLU A 46 13.57 -7.20 -0.72
C GLU A 46 12.40 -6.99 -1.68
N PHE A 47 11.23 -6.58 -1.16
CA PHE A 47 10.11 -6.16 -2.01
C PHE A 47 10.50 -5.00 -2.93
N LEU A 48 11.18 -3.98 -2.41
CA LEU A 48 11.58 -2.79 -3.19
C LEU A 48 12.64 -3.13 -4.25
N ASP A 49 13.51 -4.10 -3.99
CA ASP A 49 14.49 -4.58 -4.97
C ASP A 49 13.81 -5.31 -6.13
N HIS A 50 12.76 -6.11 -5.87
CA HIS A 50 11.98 -6.78 -6.91
C HIS A 50 11.01 -5.84 -7.64
N PHE A 51 10.52 -4.79 -6.96
CA PHE A 51 9.57 -3.83 -7.51
C PHE A 51 10.09 -2.38 -7.42
N PRO A 52 11.18 -2.03 -8.13
CA PRO A 52 11.83 -0.72 -8.01
C PRO A 52 10.97 0.46 -8.51
N SER A 53 9.86 0.19 -9.19
CA SER A 53 8.87 1.21 -9.55
C SER A 53 8.06 1.71 -8.35
N VAL A 54 8.01 0.94 -7.26
CA VAL A 54 7.36 1.36 -6.01
C VAL A 54 8.40 2.11 -5.18
N ARG A 55 8.12 3.37 -4.86
CA ARG A 55 9.01 4.15 -3.98
C ARG A 55 8.84 3.71 -2.53
N ARG A 56 9.92 3.74 -1.75
CA ARG A 56 9.87 3.38 -0.32
C ARG A 56 8.82 4.17 0.45
N GLU A 57 8.76 5.49 0.23
CA GLU A 57 7.80 6.37 0.90
C GLU A 57 6.36 5.99 0.53
N GLN A 58 6.14 5.49 -0.68
CA GLN A 58 4.84 5.05 -1.15
C GLN A 58 4.42 3.72 -0.50
N ALA A 59 5.34 2.77 -0.33
CA ALA A 59 5.10 1.53 0.40
C ALA A 59 4.80 1.81 1.88
N ILE A 60 5.58 2.67 2.53
CA ILE A 60 5.37 3.05 3.94
C ILE A 60 4.01 3.73 4.12
N ALA A 61 3.66 4.71 3.28
CA ALA A 61 2.38 5.39 3.37
C ALA A 61 1.17 4.44 3.17
N ALA A 62 1.31 3.41 2.32
CA ALA A 62 0.26 2.41 2.13
C ALA A 62 0.09 1.54 3.38
N LEU A 63 1.19 1.14 4.03
CA LEU A 63 1.16 0.40 5.30
C LEU A 63 0.59 1.25 6.45
N GLU A 64 0.91 2.54 6.50
CA GLU A 64 0.33 3.47 7.48
C GLU A 64 -1.18 3.59 7.32
N LEU A 65 -1.66 3.73 6.08
CA LEU A 65 -3.10 3.76 5.80
C LEU A 65 -3.77 2.44 6.20
N ALA A 66 -3.19 1.29 5.87
CA ALA A 66 -3.72 -0.02 6.27
C ALA A 66 -3.83 -0.16 7.79
N LYS A 67 -2.79 0.26 8.53
CA LYS A 67 -2.78 0.31 10.00
C LYS A 67 -3.90 1.20 10.55
N GLU A 68 -4.05 2.41 10.02
CA GLU A 68 -5.11 3.34 10.47
C GLU A 68 -6.51 2.75 10.26
N MET A 69 -6.77 2.16 9.10
CA MET A 69 -8.04 1.52 8.79
C MET A 69 -8.34 0.33 9.72
N LEU A 70 -7.34 -0.48 10.03
CA LEU A 70 -7.51 -1.63 10.94
C LEU A 70 -7.76 -1.18 12.40
N ILE A 71 -7.04 -0.16 12.87
CA ILE A 71 -7.26 0.43 14.20
C ILE A 71 -8.67 1.04 14.31
N ALA A 72 -9.13 1.72 13.27
CA ALA A 72 -10.47 2.28 13.20
C ALA A 72 -11.55 1.18 13.19
N TYR A 73 -11.34 0.09 12.45
CA TYR A 73 -12.23 -1.07 12.44
C TYR A 73 -12.35 -1.71 13.82
N ALA A 74 -11.22 -1.86 14.54
CA ALA A 74 -11.18 -2.50 15.85
C ALA A 74 -11.76 -1.63 16.99
N ASN A 75 -11.79 -0.30 16.81
CA ASN A 75 -12.38 0.63 17.77
C ASN A 75 -13.63 1.28 17.17
N PRO A 76 -14.73 0.52 16.96
CA PRO A 76 -15.98 1.12 16.55
C PRO A 76 -16.45 2.04 17.69
N ALA A 77 -16.74 3.29 17.35
CA ALA A 77 -17.28 4.29 18.27
C ALA A 77 -18.57 3.80 18.98
#